data_AF-A0A3M1JQ98-F1
#
_entry.id   AF-A0A3M1JQ98-F1
#
_cell.length_a   1.000
_cell.length_b   1.000
_cell.length_c   1.000
_cell.angle_alpha   90.00
_cell.angle_beta   90.00
_cell.angle_gamma   90.00
#
_symmetry.space_group_name_H-M   'P 1'
#
loop_
_entity.id
_entity.type
_entity.pdbx_description
1 polymer ?
#
loop_
_entity_poly.entity_id
_entity_poly.type
_entity_poly.pdbx_seq_one_letter_code
_entity_poly.pdbx_strand_id
1 'polypeptide(L)'
;SAGQQCGFLFGAEKAGLTNDHIALADAIVSAPVNPEFASLNLAQSVLLVAYEWLKQGGAGGLGRKTAFDGPAREGLQMQQTRPATRAELTGFFEHLERELDASGFLRPPEKRPVMVRNIRNLFHRTGATEQEVRTLRGIVSSLVKGRRDRESRQK
;
A
#
# COMPACT_ATOMS: atom_id res chain seq x y z
N SER A 1 -21.28 -2.56 24.05
CA SER A 1 -22.17 -3.72 24.01
C SER A 1 -21.34 -4.94 24.33
N ALA A 2 -21.66 -5.67 25.41
CA ALA A 2 -21.03 -6.97 25.66
C ALA A 2 -21.43 -7.91 24.50
N GLY A 3 -20.46 -8.51 23.81
CA GLY A 3 -20.72 -9.37 22.66
C GLY A 3 -21.59 -10.57 23.06
N GLN A 4 -22.49 -10.99 22.17
CA GLN A 4 -23.28 -12.21 22.36
C GLN A 4 -22.38 -13.44 22.14
N GLN A 5 -22.70 -14.56 22.82
CA GLN A 5 -22.01 -15.82 22.56
C GLN A 5 -22.37 -16.31 21.16
N CYS A 6 -21.36 -16.62 20.35
CA CYS A 6 -21.52 -17.18 19.02
C CYS A 6 -20.76 -18.50 18.89
N GLY A 7 -21.24 -19.40 18.03
CA GLY A 7 -20.58 -20.65 17.69
C GLY A 7 -20.52 -20.83 16.17
N PHE A 8 -19.54 -21.61 15.72
CA PHE A 8 -19.43 -22.03 14.32
C PHE A 8 -19.76 -23.52 14.23
N LEU A 9 -20.65 -23.87 13.30
CA LEU A 9 -20.99 -25.25 13.00
C LEU A 9 -20.26 -25.69 11.72
N PHE A 10 -19.54 -26.81 11.80
CA PHE A 10 -18.84 -27.39 10.65
C PHE A 10 -19.41 -28.77 10.33
N GLY A 11 -19.61 -29.03 9.04
CA GLY A 11 -20.11 -30.29 8.54
C GLY A 11 -19.04 -31.40 8.47
N ALA A 12 -19.49 -32.65 8.30
CA ALA A 12 -18.58 -33.76 8.07
C ALA A 12 -17.88 -33.61 6.71
N GLU A 13 -16.60 -33.98 6.62
CA GLU A 13 -15.77 -33.73 5.43
C GLU A 13 -16.38 -34.25 4.10
N LYS A 14 -17.07 -35.38 4.14
CA LYS A 14 -17.69 -35.99 2.94
C LYS A 14 -19.13 -35.54 2.66
N ALA A 15 -19.84 -35.07 3.69
CA ALA A 15 -21.30 -34.89 3.63
C ALA A 15 -21.77 -33.46 3.94
N GLY A 16 -20.87 -32.61 4.44
CA GLY A 16 -21.20 -31.25 4.86
C GLY A 16 -22.19 -31.20 6.02
N LEU A 17 -22.95 -30.11 6.07
CA LEU A 17 -24.08 -29.94 6.98
C LEU A 17 -25.35 -30.43 6.30
N THR A 18 -26.24 -31.06 7.06
CA THR A 18 -27.58 -31.41 6.58
C THR A 18 -28.44 -30.15 6.48
N ASN A 19 -29.52 -30.19 5.71
CA ASN A 19 -30.46 -29.08 5.64
C ASN A 19 -31.04 -28.74 7.03
N ASP A 20 -31.27 -29.73 7.88
CA ASP A 20 -31.75 -29.55 9.25
C ASP A 20 -30.73 -28.77 10.10
N HIS A 21 -29.43 -29.05 9.94
CA HIS A 21 -28.38 -28.28 10.61
C HIS A 21 -28.31 -26.84 10.10
N ILE A 22 -28.49 -26.62 8.79
CA ILE A 22 -28.48 -25.28 8.18
C ILE A 22 -29.70 -24.47 8.66
N ALA A 23 -30.86 -25.11 8.79
CA ALA A 23 -32.09 -24.46 9.23
C ALA A 23 -32.03 -23.91 10.67
N LEU A 24 -31.09 -24.41 11.48
CA LEU A 24 -30.85 -23.95 12.86
C LEU A 24 -29.84 -22.80 12.94
N ALA A 25 -29.15 -22.46 11.85
CA ALA A 25 -28.10 -21.44 11.85
C ALA A 25 -28.66 -20.05 11.54
N ASP A 26 -28.19 -19.04 12.28
CA ASP A 26 -28.57 -17.63 12.05
C ASP A 26 -27.94 -17.04 10.77
N ALA A 27 -26.84 -17.62 10.29
CA ALA A 27 -26.13 -17.17 9.10
C ALA A 27 -25.35 -18.31 8.44
N ILE A 28 -25.14 -18.20 7.12
CA ILE A 28 -24.28 -19.09 6.34
C ILE A 28 -23.01 -18.32 5.98
N VAL A 29 -21.85 -18.92 6.28
CA VAL A 29 -20.54 -18.41 5.89
C VAL A 29 -20.00 -19.30 4.76
N SER A 30 -19.62 -18.69 3.64
CA SER A 30 -19.04 -19.40 2.50
C SER A 30 -17.71 -18.77 2.12
N ALA A 31 -16.68 -19.61 1.95
CA ALA A 31 -15.38 -19.17 1.44
C ALA A 31 -15.47 -19.00 -0.10
N PRO A 32 -14.87 -17.95 -0.68
CA PRO A 32 -14.80 -17.79 -2.13
C PRO A 32 -13.80 -18.80 -2.71
N VAL A 33 -14.30 -19.99 -3.04
CA VAL A 33 -13.55 -21.10 -3.63
C VAL A 33 -13.85 -21.20 -5.13
N ASN A 34 -12.98 -21.88 -5.88
CA ASN A 34 -13.27 -22.20 -7.28
C ASN A 34 -14.57 -23.05 -7.33
N PRO A 35 -15.63 -22.60 -8.04
CA PRO A 35 -16.88 -23.36 -8.15
C PRO A 35 -16.69 -24.77 -8.72
N GLU A 36 -15.69 -24.99 -9.57
CA GLU A 36 -15.37 -26.32 -10.13
C GLU A 36 -14.74 -27.27 -9.09
N PHE A 37 -14.21 -26.74 -8.00
CA PHE A 37 -13.57 -27.48 -6.90
C PHE A 37 -13.96 -26.88 -5.54
N ALA A 38 -15.27 -26.80 -5.29
CA ALA A 38 -15.81 -26.05 -4.16
C ALA A 38 -15.68 -26.75 -2.78
N SER A 39 -14.87 -27.80 -2.66
CA SER A 39 -14.70 -28.56 -1.42
C SER A 39 -13.37 -28.24 -0.76
N LEU A 40 -13.43 -27.53 0.37
CA LEU A 40 -12.30 -27.41 1.29
C LEU A 40 -12.32 -28.57 2.28
N ASN A 41 -11.15 -29.07 2.65
CA ASN A 41 -11.05 -30.01 3.76
C ASN A 41 -11.51 -29.33 5.07
N LEU A 42 -12.09 -30.12 5.98
CA LEU A 42 -12.64 -29.63 7.25
C LEU A 42 -11.61 -28.80 8.06
N ALA A 43 -10.37 -29.26 8.15
CA ALA A 43 -9.32 -28.54 8.87
C ALA A 43 -8.97 -27.19 8.22
N GLN A 44 -9.03 -27.11 6.88
CA GLN A 44 -8.81 -25.86 6.14
C GLN A 44 -9.94 -24.87 6.40
N SER A 45 -11.19 -25.34 6.39
CA SER A 45 -12.37 -24.52 6.70
C SER A 45 -12.32 -23.96 8.12
N VAL A 46 -11.95 -24.79 9.11
CA VAL A 46 -11.76 -24.37 10.51
C VAL A 46 -10.63 -23.33 10.62
N LEU A 47 -9.49 -23.58 9.96
CA LEU A 47 -8.35 -22.66 9.97
C LEU A 47 -8.72 -21.30 9.39
N LEU A 48 -9.41 -21.25 8.24
CA LEU A 48 -9.81 -20.00 7.60
C LEU A 48 -10.75 -19.18 8.48
N VAL A 49 -11.76 -19.82 9.07
CA VAL A 49 -12.70 -19.15 9.98
C VAL A 49 -11.97 -18.60 11.21
N ALA A 50 -11.13 -19.41 11.85
CA ALA A 50 -10.35 -18.99 13.01
C ALA A 50 -9.38 -17.83 12.67
N TYR A 51 -8.74 -17.90 11.51
CA TYR A 51 -7.83 -16.87 11.02
C TYR A 51 -8.54 -15.53 10.80
N GLU A 52 -9.67 -15.52 10.07
CA GLU A 52 -10.43 -14.30 9.80
C GLU A 52 -11.07 -13.73 11.08
N TRP A 53 -11.54 -14.61 11.99
CA TRP A 53 -12.03 -14.20 13.30
C TRP A 53 -10.95 -13.46 14.11
N LEU A 54 -9.74 -14.03 14.18
CA LEU A 54 -8.65 -13.41 14.95
C LEU A 54 -8.16 -12.12 14.30
N LYS A 55 -8.11 -12.05 12.97
CA LYS A 55 -7.70 -10.86 12.20
C LYS A 55 -8.61 -9.67 12.46
N GLN A 56 -9.91 -9.89 12.66
CA GLN A 56 -10.88 -8.82 12.95
C GLN A 56 -10.89 -8.37 14.41
N GLY A 57 -10.36 -9.18 15.34
CA GLY A 57 -10.40 -9.00 16.79
C GLY A 57 -9.58 -7.84 17.39
N GLY A 58 -8.95 -6.98 16.58
CA GLY A 58 -8.47 -5.65 16.96
C GLY A 58 -7.31 -5.52 17.97
N ALA A 59 -7.01 -6.53 18.79
CA ALA A 59 -6.01 -6.45 19.85
C ALA A 59 -4.94 -7.54 19.72
N GLY A 60 -4.09 -7.38 18.70
CA GLY A 60 -2.97 -8.27 18.40
C GLY A 60 -3.29 -9.17 17.22
N GLY A 61 -2.44 -9.16 16.19
CA GLY A 61 -2.52 -10.13 15.09
C GLY A 61 -2.33 -11.57 15.61
N LEU A 62 -2.01 -12.52 14.73
CA LEU A 62 -1.78 -13.94 15.05
C LEU A 62 -0.53 -14.20 15.93
N GLY A 63 -0.35 -13.43 17.02
CA GLY A 63 0.81 -13.47 17.92
C GLY A 63 2.09 -12.85 17.35
N ARG A 64 2.26 -12.82 16.03
CA ARG A 64 3.41 -12.20 15.36
C ARG A 64 2.95 -10.95 14.62
N LYS A 65 3.43 -9.78 15.03
CA LYS A 65 3.49 -8.60 14.16
C LYS A 65 4.81 -8.65 13.41
N THR A 66 4.80 -9.07 12.14
CA THR A 66 5.95 -8.92 11.25
C THR A 66 5.85 -7.61 10.48
N ALA A 67 6.98 -7.10 9.99
CA ALA A 67 6.99 -5.96 9.06
C ALA A 67 6.28 -6.25 7.72
N PHE A 68 5.81 -7.49 7.52
CA PHE A 68 5.12 -7.95 6.31
C PHE A 68 3.62 -8.18 6.53
N ASP A 69 3.09 -7.90 7.73
CA ASP A 69 1.67 -8.07 8.00
C ASP A 69 0.88 -6.91 7.39
N GLY A 70 0.18 -7.19 6.29
CA GLY A 70 -0.63 -6.23 5.54
C GLY A 70 -0.93 -6.74 4.14
N PRO A 71 -1.79 -6.06 3.36
CA PRO A 71 -1.93 -6.37 1.94
C PRO A 71 -0.56 -6.28 1.28
N ALA A 72 -0.24 -7.23 0.39
CA ALA A 72 0.97 -7.18 -0.41
C ALA A 72 1.03 -5.81 -1.10
N ARG A 73 2.05 -5.01 -0.77
CA ARG A 73 2.31 -3.72 -1.42
C ARG A 73 3.34 -3.96 -2.51
N GLU A 74 3.11 -3.41 -3.69
CA GLU A 74 4.11 -3.41 -4.76
C GLU A 74 5.37 -2.66 -4.29
N GLY A 75 6.54 -3.24 -4.56
CA GLY A 75 7.84 -2.66 -4.22
C GLY A 75 8.53 -3.28 -2.99
N LEU A 76 9.87 -3.19 -2.95
CA LEU A 76 10.68 -3.57 -1.80
C LEU A 76 10.59 -2.47 -0.74
N GLN A 77 9.83 -2.70 0.34
CA GLN A 77 9.90 -1.82 1.51
C GLN A 77 11.26 -2.03 2.20
N MET A 78 12.22 -1.14 1.91
CA MET A 78 13.46 -1.09 2.68
C MET A 78 13.14 -0.67 4.12
N GLN A 79 13.38 -1.58 5.07
CA GLN A 79 12.84 -1.56 6.44
C GLN A 79 13.37 -0.45 7.38
N GLN A 80 13.90 0.69 6.88
CA GLN A 80 14.62 1.65 7.74
C GLN A 80 14.38 3.12 7.40
N THR A 81 13.21 3.50 6.91
CA THR A 81 12.91 4.94 6.73
C THR A 81 11.44 5.26 6.91
N ARG A 82 11.17 6.39 7.58
CA ARG A 82 9.80 6.87 7.80
C ARG A 82 9.23 7.47 6.51
N PRO A 83 7.89 7.52 6.38
CA PRO A 83 7.26 8.35 5.36
C PRO A 83 7.79 9.79 5.39
N ALA A 84 7.99 10.38 4.22
CA ALA A 84 8.37 11.78 4.13
C ALA A 84 7.26 12.66 4.72
N THR A 85 7.66 13.65 5.50
CA THR A 85 6.74 14.68 5.98
C THR A 85 6.25 15.55 4.82
N ARG A 86 5.12 16.22 5.02
CA ARG A 86 4.61 17.20 4.06
C ARG A 86 5.64 18.31 3.78
N ALA A 87 6.40 18.75 4.78
CA ALA A 87 7.42 19.77 4.63
C ALA A 87 8.58 19.31 3.73
N GLU A 88 9.03 18.06 3.88
CA GLU A 88 10.11 17.49 3.07
C GLU A 88 9.72 17.37 1.59
N LEU A 89 8.50 16.90 1.33
CA LEU A 89 7.91 16.84 0.00
C LEU A 89 7.74 18.23 -0.62
N THR A 90 7.17 19.18 0.11
CA THR A 90 6.99 20.56 -0.37
C THR A 90 8.32 21.19 -0.77
N GLY A 91 9.35 21.11 0.09
CA GLY A 91 10.64 21.67 -0.25
C GLY A 91 11.34 20.93 -1.42
N PHE A 92 10.99 19.67 -1.67
CA PHE A 92 11.49 18.94 -2.85
C PHE A 92 10.82 19.50 -4.11
N PHE A 93 9.51 19.71 -4.07
CA PHE A 93 8.78 20.34 -5.18
C PHE A 93 9.28 21.75 -5.47
N GLU A 94 9.51 22.58 -4.45
CA GLU A 94 10.08 23.92 -4.63
C GLU A 94 11.46 23.87 -5.28
N HIS A 95 12.32 22.95 -4.85
CA HIS A 95 13.62 22.74 -5.47
C HIS A 95 13.47 22.32 -6.93
N LEU A 96 12.71 21.26 -7.20
CA LEU A 96 12.52 20.71 -8.54
C LEU A 96 11.92 21.75 -9.50
N GLU A 97 10.85 22.43 -9.09
CA GLU A 97 10.17 23.44 -9.90
C GLU A 97 11.11 24.58 -10.30
N ARG A 98 11.92 25.08 -9.36
CA ARG A 98 12.90 26.14 -9.64
C ARG A 98 13.91 25.71 -10.70
N GLU A 99 14.45 24.49 -10.60
CA GLU A 99 15.45 24.01 -11.57
C GLU A 99 14.81 23.66 -12.93
N LEU A 100 13.55 23.20 -12.93
CA LEU A 100 12.78 22.99 -14.17
C LEU A 100 12.43 24.30 -14.87
N ASP A 101 12.10 25.36 -14.12
CA ASP A 101 11.93 26.71 -14.66
C ASP A 101 13.25 27.20 -15.29
N ALA A 102 14.37 27.06 -14.57
CA ALA A 102 15.70 27.48 -15.05
C ALA A 102 16.18 26.71 -16.29
N SER A 103 15.87 25.41 -16.38
CA SER A 103 16.22 24.60 -17.56
C SER A 103 15.36 24.90 -18.80
N GLY A 104 14.23 25.60 -18.64
CA GLY A 104 13.28 25.89 -19.70
C GLY A 104 12.20 24.82 -19.90
N PHE A 105 12.14 23.79 -19.06
CA PHE A 105 11.16 22.70 -19.17
C PHE A 105 9.72 23.18 -18.97
N LEU A 106 9.48 24.11 -18.05
CA LEU A 106 8.14 24.62 -17.71
C LEU A 106 7.64 25.74 -18.65
N ARG A 107 7.91 25.60 -19.96
CA ARG A 107 7.45 26.55 -20.99
C ARG A 107 6.44 25.89 -21.95
N PRO A 108 5.48 26.67 -22.49
CA PRO A 108 5.26 28.11 -22.28
C PRO A 108 4.54 28.42 -20.94
N PRO A 109 4.60 29.68 -20.43
CA PRO A 109 4.13 30.04 -19.08
C PRO A 109 2.68 29.66 -18.77
N GLU A 110 1.81 29.71 -19.76
CA GLU A 110 0.40 29.34 -19.66
C GLU A 110 0.18 27.84 -19.36
N LYS A 111 1.13 26.97 -19.72
CA LYS A 111 1.06 25.53 -19.43
C LYS A 111 1.71 25.16 -18.09
N ARG A 112 2.52 26.06 -17.51
CA ARG A 112 3.26 25.82 -16.27
C ARG A 112 2.36 25.30 -15.13
N PRO A 113 1.18 25.87 -14.84
CA PRO A 113 0.34 25.39 -13.73
C PRO A 113 -0.08 23.92 -13.88
N VAL A 114 -0.42 23.50 -15.10
CA VAL A 114 -0.82 22.12 -15.39
C VAL A 114 0.37 21.17 -15.29
N MET A 115 1.53 21.56 -15.83
CA MET A 115 2.76 20.77 -15.76
C MET A 115 3.21 20.55 -14.31
N VAL A 116 3.24 21.62 -13.51
CA VAL A 116 3.58 21.55 -12.07
C VAL A 116 2.62 20.63 -11.33
N ARG A 117 1.32 20.75 -11.56
CA ARG A 117 0.31 19.87 -10.94
C ARG A 117 0.55 18.40 -11.32
N ASN A 118 0.85 18.11 -12.59
CA ASN A 118 1.12 16.74 -13.04
C ASN A 118 2.37 16.15 -12.39
N ILE A 119 3.45 16.95 -12.29
CA ILE A 119 4.68 16.54 -11.61
C ILE A 119 4.41 16.26 -10.14
N ARG A 120 3.73 17.14 -9.42
CA ARG A 120 3.38 16.92 -8.01
C ARG A 120 2.52 15.67 -7.84
N ASN A 121 1.53 15.47 -8.71
CA ASN A 121 0.66 14.28 -8.68
C ASN A 121 1.43 12.98 -8.89
N LEU A 122 2.46 12.97 -9.75
CA LEU A 122 3.32 11.80 -9.95
C LEU A 122 3.96 11.36 -8.63
N PHE A 123 4.54 12.29 -7.88
CA PHE A 123 5.21 12.00 -6.61
C PHE A 123 4.26 11.84 -5.42
N HIS A 124 3.08 12.47 -5.44
CA HIS A 124 2.09 12.26 -4.37
C HIS A 124 1.55 10.83 -4.33
N ARG A 125 1.51 10.14 -5.48
CA ARG A 125 1.03 8.76 -5.56
C ARG A 125 2.01 7.73 -4.98
N THR A 126 3.30 8.07 -4.87
CA THR A 126 4.33 7.08 -4.53
C THR A 126 4.42 6.78 -3.05
N GLY A 127 3.88 7.64 -2.17
CA GLY A 127 4.05 7.47 -0.72
C GLY A 127 5.51 7.53 -0.27
N ALA A 128 6.31 8.39 -0.92
CA ALA A 128 7.76 8.44 -0.74
C ALA A 128 8.20 8.60 0.72
N THR A 129 9.32 7.95 1.03
CA THR A 129 10.03 8.00 2.31
C THR A 129 10.95 9.21 2.39
N GLU A 130 11.37 9.59 3.60
CA GLU A 130 12.35 10.66 3.81
C GLU A 130 13.64 10.44 3.00
N GLN A 131 14.13 9.19 2.97
CA GLN A 131 15.35 8.83 2.26
C GLN A 131 15.19 8.97 0.75
N GLU A 132 14.06 8.55 0.18
CA GLU A 132 13.79 8.71 -1.26
C GLU A 132 13.70 10.19 -1.65
N VAL A 133 13.06 11.03 -0.83
CA VAL A 133 13.02 12.48 -1.07
C VAL A 133 14.42 13.10 -1.05
N ARG A 134 15.30 12.68 -0.13
CA ARG A 134 16.71 13.12 -0.11
C ARG A 134 17.46 12.68 -1.36
N THR A 135 17.28 11.43 -1.79
CA THR A 135 17.88 10.90 -3.02
C THR A 135 17.43 11.69 -4.24
N LEU A 136 16.13 11.96 -4.37
CA LEU A 136 15.57 12.76 -5.47
C LEU A 136 16.16 14.18 -5.49
N ARG A 137 16.28 14.85 -4.33
CA ARG A 137 16.94 16.16 -4.25
C ARG A 137 18.42 16.08 -4.67
N GLY A 138 19.13 15.03 -4.27
CA GLY A 138 20.52 14.78 -4.67
C GLY A 138 20.67 14.61 -6.18
N ILE A 139 19.76 13.88 -6.82
CA ILE A 139 19.71 13.72 -8.28
C ILE A 139 19.56 15.09 -8.97
N VAL A 140 18.59 15.91 -8.53
CA VAL A 140 18.37 17.25 -9.09
C VAL A 140 19.63 18.11 -8.93
N SER A 141 20.22 18.17 -7.73
CA SER A 141 21.44 18.93 -7.47
C SER A 141 22.61 18.51 -8.36
N SER A 142 22.81 17.19 -8.55
CA SER A 142 23.88 16.64 -9.37
C SER A 142 23.73 17.03 -10.84
N LEU A 143 22.52 16.91 -11.39
CA LEU A 143 22.21 17.29 -12.78
C LEU A 143 22.42 18.79 -13.03
N VAL A 144 21.96 19.63 -12.10
CA VAL A 144 22.11 21.09 -12.19
C VAL A 144 23.58 21.50 -12.13
N LYS A 145 24.35 20.93 -11.19
CA LYS A 145 25.80 21.19 -11.07
C LYS A 145 26.52 20.79 -12.35
N GLY A 146 26.26 19.58 -12.85
CA GLY A 146 26.87 19.08 -14.08
C GLY A 146 26.57 19.94 -15.32
N ARG A 147 25.39 20.57 -15.39
CA ARG A 147 25.06 21.53 -16.45
C ARG A 147 25.89 22.81 -16.34
N ARG A 148 25.95 23.42 -15.14
CA ARG A 148 26.70 24.67 -14.91
C ARG A 148 28.20 24.51 -15.20
N ASP A 149 28.77 23.36 -14.82
CA ASP A 149 30.19 23.05 -15.07
C ASP A 149 30.51 22.89 -16.56
N ARG A 150 29.53 22.50 -17.40
CA ARG A 150 29.70 22.45 -18.86
C ARG A 150 29.61 23.84 -19.49
N GLU A 151 28.67 24.65 -19.03
CA GLU A 151 28.49 26.03 -19.49
C GLU A 151 29.69 26.92 -19.13
N SER A 152 30.36 26.67 -17.98
CA SER A 152 31.56 27.40 -17.58
C SER A 152 32.83 27.00 -18.35
N ARG A 153 32.91 25.77 -18.86
CA ARG A 153 34.03 25.29 -19.70
C ARG A 153 33.93 25.73 -21.17
N GLN A 154 32.76 26.20 -21.60
CA GLN A 154 32.52 26.69 -22.96
C GLN A 154 32.66 28.21 -23.09
N LYS A 155 32.88 28.93 -21.98
CA LYS A 155 33.22 30.36 -21.96
C LYS A 155 34.72 30.53 -21.80
#